data_AF-A0A8T2MJC5-F1
#
_entry.id   AF-A0A8T2MJC5-F1
#
_cell.length_a   1.000
_cell.length_b   1.000
_cell.length_c   1.000
_cell.angle_alpha   90.00
_cell.angle_beta   90.00
_cell.angle_gamma   90.00
#
_symmetry.space_group_name_H-M   'P 1'
#
loop_
_entity.id
_entity.type
_entity.pdbx_description
1 polymer ?
#
loop_
_entity_poly.entity_id
_entity_poly.type
_entity_poly.pdbx_seq_one_letter_code
_entity_poly.pdbx_strand_id
1 'polypeptide(L)'
;MEVFMYIFRWWCSELDLRALEPALPGLSRLYICARDPEIWRSACLRVWGRSCTKMVPFGSWREMFLERPRVRFDGVYISRTTYIRQGEESLDGFYRAWHQVEYYR
;
A
#
# COMPACT_ATOMS: atom_id res chain seq x y z
N MET A 1 22.38 17.12 -8.20
CA MET A 1 20.93 17.36 -7.96
C MET A 1 20.07 16.19 -8.44
N GLU A 2 20.39 15.52 -9.55
CA GLU A 2 19.58 14.40 -10.06
C GLU A 2 19.51 13.17 -9.16
N VAL A 3 20.62 12.77 -8.52
CA VAL A 3 20.65 11.58 -7.64
C VAL A 3 19.70 11.73 -6.45
N PHE A 4 19.61 12.95 -5.87
CA PHE A 4 18.65 13.22 -4.80
C PHE A 4 17.21 13.08 -5.29
N MET A 5 16.89 13.54 -6.51
CA MET A 5 15.57 13.36 -7.10
C MET A 5 15.25 11.89 -7.36
N TYR A 6 16.23 11.06 -7.74
CA TYR A 6 16.06 9.61 -7.88
C TYR A 6 15.78 8.93 -6.55
N ILE A 7 16.56 9.25 -5.50
CA ILE A 7 16.35 8.70 -4.15
C ILE A 7 14.99 9.16 -3.61
N PHE A 8 14.61 10.43 -3.83
CA PHE A 8 13.29 10.92 -3.41
C PHE A 8 12.15 10.32 -4.21
N ARG A 9 12.32 10.10 -5.52
CA ARG A 9 11.34 9.40 -6.35
C ARG A 9 11.14 7.97 -5.88
N TRP A 10 12.22 7.28 -5.50
CA TRP A 10 12.15 5.95 -4.92
C TRP A 10 11.52 5.97 -3.52
N TRP A 11 11.90 6.92 -2.67
CA TRP A 11 11.35 7.09 -1.33
C TRP A 11 9.86 7.46 -1.33
N CYS A 12 9.43 8.41 -2.17
CA CYS A 12 8.02 8.72 -2.42
C CYS A 12 7.27 7.58 -3.09
N SER A 13 7.99 6.62 -3.69
CA SER A 13 7.36 5.45 -4.26
C SER A 13 6.97 4.46 -3.14
N GLU A 14 7.82 4.26 -2.14
CA GLU A 14 7.55 3.33 -1.03
C GLU A 14 6.69 3.97 0.07
N LEU A 15 6.88 5.27 0.32
CA LEU A 15 6.16 6.00 1.37
C LEU A 15 4.81 6.49 0.86
N ASP A 16 3.73 6.12 1.56
CA ASP A 16 2.38 6.60 1.25
C ASP A 16 2.39 8.14 1.23
N LEU A 17 2.15 8.75 0.07
CA LEU A 17 2.29 10.21 -0.13
C LEU A 17 1.38 11.04 0.80
N ARG A 18 0.37 10.42 1.40
CA ARG A 18 -0.46 11.02 2.45
C ARG A 18 0.24 11.12 3.82
N ALA A 19 1.15 10.20 4.14
CA ALA A 19 1.98 10.27 5.34
C ALA A 19 3.07 11.36 5.23
N LEU A 20 3.32 11.86 4.02
CA LEU A 20 4.22 12.97 3.79
C LEU A 20 3.64 14.28 4.37
N GLU A 21 2.34 14.55 4.22
CA GLU A 21 1.73 15.83 4.57
C GLU A 21 1.90 16.25 6.06
N PRO A 22 1.75 15.35 7.05
CA PRO A 22 2.02 15.66 8.45
C PRO A 22 3.52 15.76 8.81
N ALA A 23 4.40 15.10 8.05
CA ALA A 23 5.83 14.99 8.37
C ALA A 23 6.68 16.19 7.92
N LEU A 24 6.08 17.13 7.17
CA LEU A 24 6.77 18.16 6.41
C LEU A 24 7.09 19.54 7.05
N PRO A 25 6.71 19.92 8.29
CA PRO A 25 6.97 21.28 8.77
C PRO A 25 8.45 21.69 8.84
N GLY A 26 9.38 20.73 8.93
CA GLY A 26 10.82 20.99 9.15
C GLY A 26 11.75 20.79 7.95
N LEU A 27 11.27 20.24 6.82
CA LEU A 27 12.14 19.83 5.70
C LEU A 27 11.85 20.67 4.45
N SER A 28 12.36 21.90 4.43
CA SER A 28 12.18 22.90 3.36
C SER A 28 12.47 22.39 1.94
N ARG A 29 13.33 21.38 1.78
CA ARG A 29 13.65 20.77 0.47
C ARG A 29 12.64 19.73 -0.01
N LEU A 30 11.95 19.04 0.91
CA LEU A 30 10.93 18.04 0.57
C LEU A 30 9.63 18.68 0.07
N TYR A 31 9.28 19.84 0.63
CA TYR A 31 8.11 20.62 0.21
C TYR A 31 8.22 21.09 -1.25
N ILE A 32 9.44 21.43 -1.70
CA ILE A 32 9.72 21.83 -3.09
C ILE A 32 9.58 20.63 -4.03
N CYS A 33 10.07 19.45 -3.64
CA CYS A 33 9.91 18.22 -4.42
C CYS A 33 8.45 17.78 -4.48
N ALA A 34 7.67 17.93 -3.41
CA ALA A 34 6.23 17.63 -3.39
C ALA A 34 5.40 18.53 -4.33
N ARG A 35 5.96 19.62 -4.87
CA ARG A 35 5.31 20.46 -5.89
C ARG A 35 5.58 20.01 -7.32
N ASP A 36 6.52 19.10 -7.56
CA ASP A 36 6.84 18.63 -8.90
C ASP A 36 5.69 17.76 -9.45
N PRO A 37 5.00 18.17 -10.54
CA PRO A 37 3.90 17.42 -11.11
C PRO A 37 4.32 16.06 -11.67
N GLU A 38 5.60 15.87 -12.05
CA GLU A 38 6.09 14.60 -12.59
C GLU A 38 6.17 13.49 -11.53
N ILE A 39 6.39 13.87 -10.27
CA ILE A 39 6.37 12.93 -9.14
C ILE A 39 4.95 12.39 -8.95
N TRP A 40 3.95 13.28 -8.94
CA TRP A 40 2.54 12.89 -8.83
C TRP A 40 2.06 12.11 -10.04
N ARG A 41 2.47 12.48 -11.25
CA ARG A 41 2.18 11.72 -12.48
C ARG A 41 2.74 10.30 -12.41
N SER A 42 3.98 10.15 -11.98
CA SER A 42 4.63 8.84 -11.80
C SER A 42 3.91 7.99 -10.75
N ALA A 43 3.48 8.60 -9.64
CA ALA A 43 2.71 7.94 -8.60
C ALA A 43 1.34 7.46 -9.12
N CYS A 44 0.61 8.30 -9.84
CA CYS A 44 -0.67 7.96 -10.47
C CYS A 44 -0.55 6.83 -11.49
N LEU A 45 0.51 6.85 -12.32
CA LEU A 45 0.77 5.79 -13.30
C LEU A 45 1.05 4.43 -12.64
N ARG A 46 1.61 4.42 -11.43
CA ARG A 46 1.90 3.17 -10.73
C ARG A 46 0.67 2.60 -10.03
N VAL A 47 -0.16 3.45 -9.42
CA VAL A 47 -1.39 3.02 -8.72
C VAL A 47 -2.46 2.52 -9.69
N TRP A 48 -2.68 3.23 -10.80
CA TRP A 48 -3.77 2.93 -11.74
C TRP A 48 -3.28 2.50 -13.13
N GLY A 49 -1.97 2.39 -13.36
CA GLY A 49 -1.42 1.88 -14.62
C GLY A 49 -1.70 2.78 -15.83
N ARG A 50 -1.82 2.15 -17.01
CA ARG A 50 -2.10 2.82 -18.30
C ARG A 50 -3.47 3.53 -18.33
N SER A 51 -4.37 3.20 -17.40
CA SER A 51 -5.68 3.86 -17.25
C SER A 51 -5.57 5.31 -16.77
N CYS A 52 -4.40 5.77 -16.33
CA CYS A 52 -4.12 7.12 -15.83
C CYS A 52 -3.69 8.13 -16.91
N THR A 53 -3.92 7.86 -18.20
CA THR A 53 -3.44 8.73 -19.28
C THR A 53 -4.14 10.09 -19.36
N LYS A 54 -5.34 10.22 -18.77
CA LYS A 54 -6.12 11.46 -18.76
C LYS A 54 -6.26 11.97 -17.32
N MET A 55 -6.00 13.27 -17.15
CA MET A 55 -6.14 13.97 -15.87
C MET A 55 -7.61 14.30 -15.54
N VAL A 56 -8.49 14.27 -16.54
CA VAL A 56 -9.92 14.59 -16.42
C VAL A 56 -10.60 13.56 -15.50
N PRO A 57 -11.39 13.98 -14.48
CA PRO A 57 -11.92 15.33 -14.22
C PRO A 57 -11.07 16.24 -13.30
N PHE A 58 -9.84 15.87 -12.94
CA PHE A 58 -9.00 16.58 -11.98
C PHE A 58 -8.16 17.69 -12.63
N GLY A 59 -7.88 18.77 -11.89
CA GLY A 59 -7.06 19.90 -12.34
C GLY A 59 -5.55 19.69 -12.19
N SER A 60 -5.13 18.72 -11.37
CA SER A 60 -3.72 18.35 -11.21
C SER A 60 -3.52 16.86 -10.93
N TRP A 61 -2.34 16.32 -11.24
CA TRP A 61 -1.95 14.95 -10.87
C TRP A 61 -1.98 14.72 -9.36
N ARG A 62 -1.69 15.76 -8.57
CA ARG A 62 -1.77 15.73 -7.10
C ARG A 62 -3.21 15.52 -6.64
N GLU A 63 -4.12 16.35 -7.14
CA GLU A 63 -5.55 16.26 -6.82
C GLU A 63 -6.10 14.89 -7.23
N MET A 64 -5.75 14.42 -8.42
CA MET A 64 -6.10 13.08 -8.88
C MET A 64 -5.60 11.99 -7.94
N PHE A 65 -4.36 12.07 -7.45
CA PHE A 65 -3.82 11.06 -6.52
C PHE A 65 -4.55 11.04 -5.18
N LEU A 66 -4.97 12.22 -4.69
CA LEU A 66 -5.62 12.37 -3.40
C LEU A 66 -7.10 11.99 -3.44
N GLU A 67 -7.83 12.43 -4.46
CA GLU A 67 -9.29 12.28 -4.57
C GLU A 67 -9.73 10.99 -5.28
N ARG A 68 -8.93 10.47 -6.22
CA ARG A 68 -9.32 9.27 -6.96
C ARG A 68 -9.30 8.05 -6.02
N PRO A 69 -10.38 7.24 -5.99
CA PRO A 69 -10.40 6.03 -5.18
C PRO A 69 -9.38 4.99 -5.69
N ARG A 70 -8.67 4.36 -4.74
CA ARG A 70 -7.73 3.25 -4.97
C ARG A 70 -7.88 2.19 -3.88
N VAL A 71 -7.59 0.95 -4.24
CA VAL A 71 -7.43 -0.13 -3.26
C VAL A 71 -6.17 0.18 -2.45
N ARG A 72 -6.33 0.34 -1.13
CA ARG A 72 -5.20 0.52 -0.21
C ARG A 72 -4.77 -0.84 0.29
N PHE A 73 -3.48 -1.13 0.18
CA PHE A 73 -2.87 -2.30 0.81
C PHE A 73 -2.25 -1.94 2.17
N ASP A 74 -2.12 -0.64 2.46
CA ASP A 74 -1.60 -0.11 3.71
C ASP A 74 -2.68 -0.25 4.79
N GLY A 75 -2.60 -1.33 5.58
CA GLY A 75 -3.47 -1.55 6.74
C GLY A 75 -4.33 -2.81 6.72
N VAL A 76 -4.29 -3.63 5.65
CA VAL A 76 -4.86 -4.99 5.70
C VAL A 76 -3.84 -5.92 6.33
N TYR A 77 -3.73 -5.85 7.65
CA TYR A 77 -3.01 -6.85 8.43
C TYR A 77 -3.90 -8.08 8.52
N ILE A 78 -3.70 -9.03 7.61
CA ILE A 78 -4.32 -10.34 7.73
C ILE A 78 -3.60 -11.07 8.85
N SER A 79 -4.27 -11.24 9.99
CA SER A 79 -3.76 -12.09 11.06
C SER A 79 -3.96 -13.54 10.68
N ARG A 80 -2.86 -14.30 10.67
CA ARG A 80 -2.87 -15.74 10.39
C ARG A 80 -2.89 -16.48 11.72
N THR A 81 -4.05 -17.05 12.05
CA THR A 81 -4.17 -17.87 13.26
C THR A 81 -4.12 -19.34 12.86
N THR A 82 -3.19 -20.09 13.45
CA THR A 82 -3.07 -21.53 13.24
C THR A 82 -3.23 -22.23 14.58
N TYR A 83 -4.15 -23.19 14.66
CA TYR A 83 -4.29 -24.04 15.84
C TYR A 83 -4.56 -25.49 15.43
N ILE A 84 -4.24 -26.41 16.33
CA ILE A 84 -4.47 -27.83 16.14
C ILE A 84 -5.79 -28.19 16.85
N ARG A 85 -6.72 -28.81 16.12
CA ARG A 85 -7.94 -29.40 16.70
C ARG A 85 -7.88 -30.93 16.64
N GLN A 86 -8.40 -31.58 17.67
CA GLN A 86 -8.59 -33.02 17.65
C GLN A 86 -9.76 -33.36 16.72
N GLY A 87 -9.58 -34.35 15.86
CA GLY A 87 -10.62 -34.93 15.00
C GLY A 87 -11.52 -35.89 15.78
N GLU A 88 -12.61 -36.31 15.14
CA GLU A 88 -13.57 -37.25 15.73
C GLU A 88 -12.90 -38.59 16.05
N GLU A 89 -13.26 -39.21 17.18
CA GLU A 89 -12.71 -40.51 17.56
C GLU A 89 -13.23 -41.58 16.61
N SER A 90 -12.30 -42.33 15.99
CA SER A 90 -12.65 -43.53 15.22
C SER A 90 -13.31 -44.56 16.14
N LEU A 91 -14.24 -45.35 15.61
CA LEU A 91 -14.93 -46.44 16.34
C LEU A 91 -13.97 -47.44 17.01
N ASP A 92 -12.76 -47.60 16.47
CA ASP A 92 -11.75 -48.54 16.98
C ASP A 92 -10.89 -47.97 18.12
N GLY A 93 -11.02 -46.69 18.49
CA GLY A 93 -10.28 -46.06 19.59
C GLY A 93 -8.76 -45.88 19.40
N PHE A 94 -8.18 -46.50 18.36
CA PHE A 94 -6.74 -46.44 18.06
C PHE A 94 -6.32 -45.25 17.19
N TYR A 95 -7.24 -44.67 16.40
CA TYR A 95 -6.94 -43.57 15.48
C TYR A 95 -7.49 -42.24 16.02
N ARG A 96 -6.57 -41.33 16.36
CA ARG A 96 -6.90 -39.94 16.73
C ARG A 96 -6.36 -39.01 15.67
N ALA A 97 -7.24 -38.58 14.76
CA ALA A 97 -6.88 -37.57 13.77
C ALA A 97 -6.60 -36.24 14.47
N TRP A 98 -5.57 -35.52 14.03
CA TRP A 98 -5.33 -34.13 14.41
C TRP A 98 -5.42 -33.28 13.15
N HIS A 99 -6.18 -32.20 13.21
CA HIS A 99 -6.35 -31.28 12.08
C HIS A 99 -5.68 -29.96 12.40
N GLN A 100 -4.79 -29.53 11.51
CA GLN A 100 -4.27 -28.18 11.52
C GLN A 100 -5.31 -27.27 10.84
N VAL A 101 -5.84 -26.31 11.60
CA VAL A 101 -6.77 -25.30 11.09
C VAL A 101 -6.03 -23.99 10.96
N GLU A 102 -6.08 -23.41 9.77
CA GLU A 102 -5.52 -22.10 9.46
C GLU A 102 -6.64 -21.20 8.96
N TYR A 103 -6.79 -20.03 9.59
CA TYR A 103 -7.73 -19.02 9.12
C TYR A 103 -7.07 -17.64 9.11
N TYR A 104 -7.55 -16.82 8.18
CA TYR A 104 -7.08 -15.48 7.88
C TYR A 104 -8.16 -14.50 8.34
N ARG A 105 -7.82 -13.57 9.24
CA ARG A 105 -8.74 -12.54 9.77
C ARG A 105 -8.25 -11.14 9.48
#